data_AF-A0A7S2TX48-F1
#
_entry.id   AF-A0A7S2TX48-F1
#
_cell.length_a   1.000
_cell.length_b   1.000
_cell.length_c   1.000
_cell.angle_alpha   90.00
_cell.angle_beta   90.00
_cell.angle_gamma   90.00
#
_symmetry.space_group_name_H-M   'P 1'
#
loop_
_entity.id
_entity.type
_entity.pdbx_description
1 polymer ?
#
loop_
_entity_poly.entity_id
_entity_poly.type
_entity_poly.pdbx_seq_one_letter_code
_entity_poly.pdbx_strand_id
1 'polypeptide(L)'
;GSQGVDNDDGSSWFSIHHNFFYGEGLKMDYGGHDSEYYSNVNVVHRYDGQNCINVWGFRPGYQHRFYNNTCAMLFKDHYGDLQGCNPDNLDTSLCSNVMGQGNAQCVPTMVNNRYYSPNGTALMLCANKEIPLSELQKHGIEEGSTEAGLPSDAEIIEWGRQILGL
;
A
#
# COMPACT_ATOMS: atom_id res chain seq x y z
N GLY A 1 -9.25 5.42 -15.10
CA GLY A 1 -8.31 5.44 -13.97
C GLY A 1 -9.05 4.92 -12.78
N SER A 2 -8.51 3.91 -12.13
CA SER A 2 -9.06 3.23 -10.94
C SER A 2 -8.36 3.64 -9.64
N GLN A 3 -7.22 4.32 -9.78
CA GLN A 3 -6.32 4.81 -8.75
C GLN A 3 -6.67 6.23 -8.33
N GLY A 4 -6.53 6.50 -7.03
CA GLY A 4 -6.61 7.85 -6.47
C GLY A 4 -5.47 8.74 -6.98
N VAL A 5 -4.28 8.17 -7.18
CA VAL A 5 -3.16 8.80 -7.92
C VAL A 5 -2.45 7.74 -8.76
N ASP A 6 -2.33 8.01 -10.06
CA ASP A 6 -1.56 7.23 -11.03
C ASP A 6 -0.35 8.04 -11.48
N ASN A 7 0.85 7.56 -11.19
CA ASN A 7 2.12 8.19 -11.59
C ASN A 7 3.01 7.22 -12.39
N ASP A 8 2.37 6.27 -13.09
CA ASP A 8 3.00 5.23 -13.92
C ASP A 8 3.80 5.75 -15.14
N ASP A 9 3.71 7.03 -15.48
CA ASP A 9 4.37 7.65 -16.63
C ASP A 9 5.73 8.31 -16.33
N GLY A 10 6.30 8.04 -15.15
CA GLY A 10 7.55 8.64 -14.68
C GLY A 10 7.36 9.95 -13.91
N SER A 11 6.12 10.27 -13.57
CA SER A 11 5.75 11.30 -12.61
C SER A 11 6.41 11.05 -11.24
N SER A 12 7.15 12.04 -10.75
CA SER A 12 8.19 11.87 -9.71
C SER A 12 8.13 12.92 -8.61
N TRP A 13 8.64 12.60 -7.41
CA TRP A 13 8.79 13.51 -6.26
C TRP A 13 7.50 14.18 -5.78
N PHE A 14 6.35 13.52 -5.95
CA PHE A 14 5.08 14.04 -5.44
C PHE A 14 4.95 13.85 -3.93
N SER A 15 4.33 14.83 -3.27
CA SER A 15 3.86 14.70 -1.89
C SER A 15 2.33 14.63 -1.93
N ILE A 16 1.79 13.43 -1.77
CA ILE A 16 0.37 13.12 -1.89
C ILE A 16 -0.16 12.85 -0.48
N HIS A 17 -0.87 13.81 0.09
CA HIS A 17 -1.29 13.69 1.49
C HIS A 17 -2.59 14.40 1.83
N HIS A 18 -3.21 13.94 2.92
CA HIS A 18 -4.45 14.51 3.47
C HIS A 18 -5.61 14.50 2.45
N ASN A 19 -5.73 13.41 1.69
CA ASN A 19 -6.83 13.20 0.75
C ASN A 19 -7.77 12.11 1.26
N PHE A 20 -9.03 12.19 0.85
CA PHE A 20 -10.00 11.12 0.98
C PHE A 20 -10.28 10.53 -0.41
N PHE A 21 -9.80 9.32 -0.65
CA PHE A 21 -10.00 8.58 -1.89
C PHE A 21 -11.11 7.54 -1.70
N TYR A 22 -12.10 7.58 -2.58
CA TYR A 22 -13.07 6.50 -2.75
C TYR A 22 -12.72 5.76 -4.05
N GLY A 23 -11.88 4.74 -3.93
CA GLY A 23 -11.15 4.12 -5.02
C GLY A 23 -9.87 3.46 -4.51
N GLU A 24 -9.00 3.09 -5.41
CA GLU A 24 -7.71 2.48 -5.07
C GLU A 24 -6.70 3.56 -4.66
N GLY A 25 -5.63 3.19 -3.96
CA GLY A 25 -4.69 4.15 -3.40
C GLY A 25 -3.54 4.49 -4.36
N LEU A 26 -2.31 4.26 -3.89
CA LEU A 26 -1.09 4.53 -4.65
C LEU A 26 -0.82 3.39 -5.65
N LYS A 27 -0.62 3.73 -6.92
CA LYS A 27 0.03 2.85 -7.91
C LYS A 27 1.38 3.44 -8.30
N MET A 28 2.40 2.61 -8.47
CA MET A 28 3.68 3.02 -9.09
C MET A 28 4.39 1.82 -9.71
N ASP A 29 4.57 1.79 -11.02
CA ASP A 29 5.21 0.69 -11.76
C ASP A 29 6.47 1.06 -12.56
N TYR A 30 6.93 2.31 -12.44
CA TYR A 30 8.03 2.91 -13.21
C TYR A 30 9.31 3.17 -12.39
N GLY A 31 9.80 2.18 -11.64
CA GLY A 31 11.14 2.27 -11.05
C GLY A 31 11.28 3.18 -9.82
N GLY A 32 10.22 3.87 -9.39
CA GLY A 32 10.21 4.68 -8.17
C GLY A 32 10.99 5.98 -8.31
N HIS A 33 10.48 7.03 -7.67
CA HIS A 33 11.04 8.37 -7.77
C HIS A 33 10.83 9.18 -6.49
N ASP A 34 11.07 8.58 -5.33
CA ASP A 34 11.02 9.24 -4.00
C ASP A 34 9.71 9.98 -3.70
N SER A 35 8.59 9.56 -4.30
CA SER A 35 7.29 10.15 -3.96
C SER A 35 6.84 9.70 -2.57
N GLU A 36 6.12 10.58 -1.90
CA GLU A 36 5.56 10.36 -0.58
C GLU A 36 4.04 10.32 -0.67
N TYR A 37 3.45 9.28 -0.09
CA TYR A 37 2.02 9.06 -0.02
C TYR A 37 1.64 8.85 1.45
N TYR A 38 1.07 9.85 2.11
CA TYR A 38 0.89 9.79 3.56
C TYR A 38 -0.35 10.51 4.08
N SER A 39 -0.84 10.06 5.24
CA SER A 39 -2.03 10.68 5.88
C SER A 39 -3.25 10.77 4.95
N ASN A 40 -3.36 9.85 3.99
CA ASN A 40 -4.54 9.72 3.15
C ASN A 40 -5.49 8.68 3.74
N VAL A 41 -6.78 8.84 3.45
CA VAL A 41 -7.81 7.82 3.68
C VAL A 41 -8.17 7.21 2.34
N ASN A 42 -8.03 5.89 2.22
CA ASN A 42 -8.41 5.12 1.05
C ASN A 42 -9.58 4.21 1.39
N VAL A 43 -10.67 4.33 0.64
CA VAL A 43 -11.84 3.44 0.75
C VAL A 43 -11.92 2.64 -0.54
N VAL A 44 -11.41 1.41 -0.49
CA VAL A 44 -11.23 0.55 -1.66
C VAL A 44 -12.46 -0.33 -1.84
N HIS A 45 -13.17 -0.12 -2.96
CA HIS A 45 -14.33 -0.92 -3.37
C HIS A 45 -13.99 -1.88 -4.52
N ARG A 46 -14.89 -2.83 -4.81
CA ARG A 46 -14.66 -3.82 -5.88
C ARG A 46 -14.56 -3.11 -7.23
N TYR A 47 -13.39 -3.19 -7.86
CA TYR A 47 -13.16 -2.67 -9.21
C TYR A 47 -12.25 -3.59 -10.04
N ASP A 48 -10.95 -3.28 -10.19
CA ASP A 48 -10.07 -4.00 -11.15
C ASP A 48 -9.06 -4.95 -10.49
N GLY A 49 -8.94 -4.90 -9.16
CA GLY A 49 -8.06 -5.80 -8.41
C GLY A 49 -6.89 -5.08 -7.73
N GLN A 50 -6.65 -3.82 -8.04
CA GLN A 50 -5.70 -2.98 -7.31
C GLN A 50 -6.24 -2.60 -5.91
N ASN A 51 -5.31 -2.28 -5.00
CA ASN A 51 -5.59 -2.10 -3.57
C ASN A 51 -5.14 -0.72 -3.03
N CYS A 52 -4.87 -0.61 -1.73
CA CYS A 52 -4.37 0.60 -1.07
C CYS A 52 -2.99 1.02 -1.60
N ILE A 53 -2.16 0.03 -1.95
CA ILE A 53 -0.84 0.24 -2.53
C ILE A 53 -0.52 -0.86 -3.55
N ASN A 54 -0.16 -0.49 -4.77
CA ASN A 54 0.27 -1.43 -5.81
C ASN A 54 1.58 -0.92 -6.37
N VAL A 55 2.64 -1.68 -6.19
CA VAL A 55 3.98 -1.22 -6.56
C VAL A 55 4.67 -2.26 -7.40
N TRP A 56 5.43 -1.76 -8.37
CA TRP A 56 6.43 -2.54 -9.08
C TRP A 56 7.82 -2.24 -8.52
N GLY A 57 8.83 -2.90 -9.09
CA GLY A 57 10.21 -2.79 -8.64
C GLY A 57 10.71 -1.35 -8.68
N PHE A 58 11.29 -0.92 -7.56
CA PHE A 58 11.97 0.36 -7.46
C PHE A 58 13.47 0.24 -7.75
N ARG A 59 14.03 1.32 -8.27
CA ARG A 59 15.47 1.52 -8.39
C ARG A 59 16.05 1.69 -6.99
N PRO A 60 17.27 1.17 -6.74
CA PRO A 60 17.90 1.31 -5.44
C PRO A 60 18.04 2.77 -5.02
N GLY A 61 17.43 3.12 -3.89
CA GLY A 61 17.49 4.47 -3.31
C GLY A 61 16.40 5.42 -3.77
N TYR A 62 15.43 4.95 -4.57
CA TYR A 62 14.32 5.75 -5.11
C TYR A 62 12.95 5.25 -4.66
N GLN A 63 12.90 4.52 -3.54
CA GLN A 63 11.67 3.91 -3.07
C GLN A 63 10.66 4.97 -2.63
N HIS A 64 9.39 4.71 -2.93
CA HIS A 64 8.32 5.55 -2.40
C HIS A 64 8.16 5.36 -0.90
N ARG A 65 7.58 6.38 -0.25
CA ARG A 65 7.19 6.31 1.16
C ARG A 65 5.68 6.24 1.25
N PHE A 66 5.15 5.25 1.94
CA PHE A 66 3.73 5.02 2.16
C PHE A 66 3.45 4.90 3.66
N TYR A 67 3.08 5.99 4.32
CA TYR A 67 3.03 6.02 5.79
C TYR A 67 1.86 6.81 6.37
N ASN A 68 1.45 6.48 7.59
CA ASN A 68 0.34 7.14 8.28
C ASN A 68 -0.98 7.14 7.48
N ASN A 69 -1.14 6.25 6.49
CA ASN A 69 -2.37 6.15 5.73
C ASN A 69 -3.39 5.32 6.48
N THR A 70 -4.66 5.58 6.23
CA THR A 70 -5.77 4.72 6.64
C THR A 70 -6.37 4.10 5.38
N CYS A 71 -6.55 2.78 5.36
CA CYS A 71 -7.18 2.09 4.24
C CYS A 71 -8.28 1.15 4.72
N ALA A 72 -9.49 1.35 4.20
CA ALA A 72 -10.63 0.46 4.38
C ALA A 72 -10.89 -0.32 3.08
N MET A 73 -10.64 -1.62 3.10
CA MET A 73 -10.88 -2.55 2.01
C MET A 73 -12.25 -3.18 2.19
N LEU A 74 -13.22 -2.82 1.34
CA LEU A 74 -14.62 -3.18 1.60
C LEU A 74 -14.98 -4.64 1.25
N PHE A 75 -14.09 -5.39 0.60
CA PHE A 75 -14.46 -6.66 -0.05
C PHE A 75 -13.36 -7.74 -0.10
N LYS A 76 -12.16 -7.45 0.40
CA LYS A 76 -11.02 -8.37 0.49
C LYS A 76 -10.08 -7.90 1.60
N ASP A 77 -9.12 -8.74 1.95
CA ASP A 77 -8.13 -8.46 3.01
C ASP A 77 -6.76 -8.08 2.43
N HIS A 78 -6.62 -8.07 1.09
CA HIS A 78 -5.37 -7.72 0.43
C HIS A 78 -5.25 -6.21 0.30
N TYR A 79 -4.31 -5.60 1.02
CA TYR A 79 -4.12 -4.15 1.00
C TYR A 79 -3.10 -3.70 -0.04
N GLY A 80 -2.29 -4.62 -0.55
CA GLY A 80 -1.33 -4.31 -1.59
C GLY A 80 -0.74 -5.51 -2.27
N ASP A 81 0.08 -5.21 -3.26
CA ASP A 81 0.82 -6.19 -4.05
C ASP A 81 2.24 -5.72 -4.36
N LEU A 82 3.21 -6.59 -4.10
CA LEU A 82 4.65 -6.40 -4.38
C LEU A 82 5.11 -7.13 -5.65
N GLN A 83 4.20 -7.49 -6.57
CA GLN A 83 4.45 -8.29 -7.77
C GLN A 83 5.68 -7.88 -8.60
N GLY A 84 6.09 -6.61 -8.60
CA GLY A 84 7.20 -6.15 -9.42
C GLY A 84 8.58 -6.11 -8.78
N CYS A 85 8.75 -6.60 -7.56
CA CYS A 85 9.99 -6.58 -6.81
C CYS A 85 11.16 -7.42 -7.41
N ASN A 86 11.19 -7.65 -8.73
CA ASN A 86 12.14 -8.52 -9.44
C ASN A 86 12.97 -7.72 -10.47
N PRO A 87 14.30 -7.65 -10.35
CA PRO A 87 15.13 -7.10 -11.42
C PRO A 87 15.14 -7.98 -12.68
N ASP A 88 14.81 -9.28 -12.59
CA ASP A 88 14.96 -10.28 -13.66
C ASP A 88 13.65 -11.02 -14.04
N ASN A 89 12.49 -10.52 -13.64
CA ASN A 89 11.15 -10.95 -14.10
C ASN A 89 10.75 -12.45 -14.00
N LEU A 90 11.48 -13.33 -13.30
CA LEU A 90 11.21 -14.79 -13.38
C LEU A 90 11.33 -15.61 -12.07
N ASP A 91 11.48 -15.00 -10.90
CA ASP A 91 11.71 -15.76 -9.67
C ASP A 91 10.80 -15.38 -8.48
N THR A 92 10.06 -16.38 -8.01
CA THR A 92 9.28 -16.40 -6.75
C THR A 92 10.13 -16.31 -5.48
N SER A 93 11.47 -16.28 -5.59
CA SER A 93 12.40 -16.01 -4.48
C SER A 93 12.29 -14.58 -3.93
N LEU A 94 11.56 -13.69 -4.62
CA LEU A 94 11.22 -12.33 -4.18
C LEU A 94 10.80 -12.22 -2.72
N CYS A 95 9.81 -13.02 -2.33
CA CYS A 95 9.25 -12.92 -0.98
C CYS A 95 10.26 -13.41 0.05
N SER A 96 11.19 -14.29 -0.33
CA SER A 96 12.30 -14.72 0.51
C SER A 96 13.37 -13.63 0.65
N ASN A 97 13.57 -12.82 -0.40
CA ASN A 97 14.56 -11.73 -0.41
C ASN A 97 14.03 -10.47 0.27
N VAL A 98 12.78 -10.07 0.02
CA VAL A 98 12.07 -9.01 0.75
C VAL A 98 12.11 -9.26 2.26
N MET A 99 12.06 -10.54 2.66
CA MET A 99 12.00 -10.98 4.05
C MET A 99 13.34 -11.54 4.57
N GLY A 100 14.45 -11.42 3.83
CA GLY A 100 15.66 -12.20 4.16
C GLY A 100 16.98 -11.52 3.86
N GLN A 101 17.03 -10.57 2.94
CA GLN A 101 18.27 -9.90 2.58
C GLN A 101 17.96 -8.43 2.31
N GLY A 102 18.78 -7.51 2.81
CA GLY A 102 18.64 -6.05 2.70
C GLY A 102 18.51 -5.45 1.29
N ASN A 103 18.14 -6.24 0.28
CA ASN A 103 17.51 -5.81 -0.96
C ASN A 103 16.03 -5.41 -0.74
N ALA A 104 15.80 -4.50 0.22
CA ALA A 104 14.60 -3.68 0.32
C ALA A 104 14.44 -2.71 -0.87
N GLN A 105 15.19 -2.95 -1.96
CA GLN A 105 15.34 -2.04 -3.08
C GLN A 105 14.03 -1.79 -3.81
N CYS A 106 13.07 -2.70 -3.68
CA CYS A 106 11.82 -2.70 -4.41
C CYS A 106 10.57 -2.54 -3.54
N VAL A 107 10.72 -2.51 -2.20
CA VAL A 107 9.61 -2.33 -1.27
C VAL A 107 9.56 -0.87 -0.86
N PRO A 108 8.40 -0.21 -0.92
CA PRO A 108 8.27 1.15 -0.42
C PRO A 108 8.53 1.15 1.09
N THR A 109 9.00 2.28 1.62
CA THR A 109 9.01 2.44 3.08
C THR A 109 7.57 2.50 3.54
N MET A 110 7.11 1.47 4.26
CA MET A 110 5.75 1.39 4.78
C MET A 110 5.78 1.39 6.30
N VAL A 111 5.14 2.37 6.94
CA VAL A 111 5.11 2.49 8.41
C VAL A 111 3.83 3.17 8.91
N ASN A 112 3.36 2.79 10.09
CA ASN A 112 2.24 3.41 10.81
C ASN A 112 0.93 3.52 10.02
N ASN A 113 0.67 2.58 9.11
CA ASN A 113 -0.58 2.53 8.35
C ASN A 113 -1.68 1.80 9.14
N ARG A 114 -2.94 2.14 8.89
CA ARG A 114 -4.10 1.49 9.51
C ARG A 114 -4.93 0.80 8.44
N TYR A 115 -5.07 -0.51 8.55
CA TYR A 115 -5.79 -1.33 7.59
C TYR A 115 -7.09 -1.87 8.19
N TYR A 116 -8.18 -1.73 7.46
CA TYR A 116 -9.50 -2.21 7.85
C TYR A 116 -10.04 -3.12 6.76
N SER A 117 -10.47 -4.33 7.13
CA SER A 117 -10.97 -5.34 6.18
C SER A 117 -12.13 -6.14 6.75
N PRO A 118 -12.91 -6.88 5.93
CA PRO A 118 -14.06 -7.62 6.42
C PRO A 118 -13.68 -8.68 7.46
N ASN A 119 -12.51 -9.31 7.34
CA ASN A 119 -12.05 -10.34 8.25
C ASN A 119 -11.15 -9.81 9.38
N GLY A 120 -10.87 -8.51 9.39
CA GLY A 120 -10.02 -7.88 10.40
C GLY A 120 -8.53 -8.17 10.24
N THR A 121 -8.11 -8.58 9.04
CA THR A 121 -6.74 -8.93 8.67
C THR A 121 -6.25 -8.05 7.52
N ALA A 122 -4.93 -7.83 7.45
CA ALA A 122 -4.27 -7.13 6.38
C ALA A 122 -3.19 -8.04 5.79
N LEU A 123 -3.36 -8.39 4.52
CA LEU A 123 -2.50 -9.29 3.77
C LEU A 123 -1.82 -8.51 2.64
N MET A 124 -0.51 -8.66 2.53
CA MET A 124 0.24 -8.23 1.36
C MET A 124 0.36 -9.40 0.39
N LEU A 125 0.07 -9.16 -0.88
CA LEU A 125 0.39 -10.12 -1.94
C LEU A 125 1.85 -9.97 -2.35
N CYS A 126 2.51 -11.12 -2.49
CA CYS A 126 3.83 -11.21 -3.09
C CYS A 126 3.86 -12.46 -3.97
N ALA A 127 3.82 -12.24 -5.29
CA ALA A 127 3.57 -13.29 -6.29
C ALA A 127 2.29 -14.07 -5.96
N ASN A 128 2.39 -15.35 -5.58
CA ASN A 128 1.24 -16.20 -5.21
C ASN A 128 1.15 -16.46 -3.69
N LYS A 129 1.84 -15.66 -2.87
CA LYS A 129 1.84 -15.79 -1.42
C LYS A 129 1.12 -14.61 -0.78
N GLU A 130 0.27 -14.92 0.18
CA GLU A 130 -0.31 -13.96 1.10
C GLU A 130 0.59 -13.86 2.33
N ILE A 131 1.07 -12.65 2.62
CA ILE A 131 1.94 -12.37 3.76
C ILE A 131 1.16 -11.53 4.76
N PRO A 132 0.88 -12.06 5.97
CA PRO A 132 0.24 -11.28 7.02
C PRO A 132 1.06 -10.07 7.44
N LEU A 133 0.38 -9.00 7.85
CA LEU A 133 1.00 -7.79 8.40
C LEU A 133 2.02 -8.10 9.50
N SER A 134 1.64 -8.99 10.44
CA SER A 134 2.51 -9.40 11.54
C SER A 134 3.80 -10.12 11.11
N GLU A 135 3.79 -10.75 9.93
CA GLU A 135 5.00 -11.38 9.37
C GLU A 135 5.89 -10.31 8.74
N LEU A 136 5.34 -9.36 7.97
CA LEU A 136 6.11 -8.21 7.43
C LEU A 136 6.81 -7.42 8.54
N GLN A 137 6.12 -7.20 9.66
CA GLN A 137 6.66 -6.49 10.83
C GLN A 137 7.90 -7.14 11.45
N LYS A 138 8.03 -8.47 11.38
CA LYS A 138 9.26 -9.16 11.86
C LYS A 138 10.49 -8.80 11.05
N HIS A 139 10.31 -8.27 9.83
CA HIS A 139 11.38 -7.85 8.92
C HIS A 139 11.53 -6.34 8.85
N GLY A 140 10.90 -5.59 9.77
CA GLY A 140 10.99 -4.12 9.82
C GLY A 140 10.16 -3.41 8.75
N ILE A 141 9.26 -4.12 8.07
CA ILE A 141 8.31 -3.57 7.11
C ILE A 141 6.99 -3.34 7.84
N GLU A 142 6.27 -2.24 7.56
CA GLU A 142 4.99 -1.93 8.21
C GLU A 142 5.12 -1.76 9.74
N GLU A 143 6.27 -1.26 10.19
CA GLU A 143 6.48 -0.98 11.61
C GLU A 143 5.42 0.01 12.12
N GLY A 144 4.77 -0.35 13.24
CA GLY A 144 3.70 0.45 13.85
C GLY A 144 2.35 0.40 13.11
N SER A 145 2.26 -0.27 11.97
CA SER A 145 1.00 -0.45 11.26
C SER A 145 0.06 -1.39 12.02
N THR A 146 -1.25 -1.22 11.85
CA THR A 146 -2.29 -1.99 12.53
C THR A 146 -3.34 -2.53 11.58
N GLU A 147 -3.96 -3.65 11.93
CA GLU A 147 -5.11 -4.23 11.22
C GLU A 147 -6.33 -4.36 12.15
N ALA A 148 -7.53 -4.15 11.61
CA ALA A 148 -8.79 -4.28 12.35
C ALA A 148 -9.97 -4.61 11.41
N GLY A 149 -11.09 -5.05 11.99
CA GLY A 149 -12.34 -5.25 11.24
C GLY A 149 -12.89 -3.94 10.69
N LEU A 150 -13.69 -4.01 9.62
CA LEU A 150 -14.26 -2.81 8.99
C LEU A 150 -14.98 -1.90 10.01
N PRO A 151 -14.71 -0.58 9.98
CA PRO A 151 -15.51 0.39 10.71
C PRO A 151 -16.92 0.48 10.12
N SER A 152 -17.82 1.14 10.81
CA SER A 152 -19.13 1.49 10.25
C SER A 152 -19.00 2.53 9.14
N ASP A 153 -19.98 2.57 8.22
CA ASP A 153 -20.05 3.60 7.17
C ASP A 153 -20.05 5.01 7.76
N ALA A 154 -20.67 5.21 8.92
CA ALA A 154 -20.70 6.49 9.63
C ALA A 154 -19.30 6.94 10.06
N GLU A 155 -18.47 6.01 10.55
CA GLU A 155 -17.07 6.29 10.90
C GLU A 155 -16.22 6.60 9.67
N ILE A 156 -16.41 5.89 8.55
CA ILE A 156 -15.70 6.17 7.30
C ILE A 156 -16.07 7.56 6.76
N ILE A 157 -17.36 7.91 6.76
CA ILE A 157 -17.84 9.22 6.35
C ILE A 157 -17.25 10.31 7.25
N GLU A 158 -17.17 10.06 8.56
CA GLU A 158 -16.58 10.99 9.52
C GLU A 158 -15.08 11.24 9.23
N TRP A 159 -14.31 10.22 8.83
CA TRP A 159 -12.93 10.43 8.37
C TRP A 159 -12.86 11.40 7.18
N GLY A 160 -13.77 11.27 6.22
CA GLY A 160 -13.88 12.19 5.08
C GLY A 160 -14.21 13.61 5.50
N ARG A 161 -15.15 13.78 6.45
CA ARG A 161 -15.51 15.09 7.02
C ARG A 161 -14.32 15.75 7.70
N GLN A 162 -13.56 15.01 8.51
CA GLN A 162 -12.38 15.50 9.22
C GLN A 162 -11.29 15.98 8.25
N ILE A 163 -11.03 15.22 7.17
CA ILE A 163 -10.07 15.62 6.14
C ILE A 163 -10.50 16.89 5.40
N LEU A 164 -11.80 17.01 5.09
CA LEU A 164 -12.34 18.15 4.35
C LEU A 164 -12.62 19.38 5.22
N GLY A 165 -12.47 19.26 6.55
CA GLY A 165 -12.74 20.34 7.50
C GLY A 165 -14.24 20.67 7.66
N LEU A 166 -15.11 19.65 7.58
CA LEU A 166 -16.58 19.78 7.56
C LEU A 166 -17.28 19.46 8.87
#